data_AF-A0A8S2A2X2-F1
#
_entry.id   AF-A0A8S2A2X2-F1
#
_cell.length_a   1.000
_cell.length_b   1.000
_cell.length_c   1.000
_cell.angle_alpha   90.00
_cell.angle_beta   90.00
_cell.angle_gamma   90.00
#
_symmetry.space_group_name_H-M   'P 1'
#
loop_
_entity.id
_entity.type
_entity.pdbx_description
1 polymer ?
#
loop_
_entity_poly.entity_id
_entity_poly.type
_entity_poly.pdbx_seq_one_letter_code
_entity_poly.pdbx_strand_id
1 'polypeptide(L)'
;MNGYIGFCRKGDDHYREISTRVGVQRELRGVYDMVLKGYNLYVFSTREFIRHLDLSGQDEDGFKDVSEKHKLPMWRPRLSMDELERIKKNKVISFNESIVVTRSGLVLLVYTYELGTSERHRMFHLYKRDPKDLDPDTYDTRLVEVHSLSDEALFLDLGITVPADHTLGIEPNSIYFTRGDRICHKESSCLDICVFNLTTKTIKRFPKLNVMKDAQWFLPS
;
A
#
# COMPACT_ATOMS: atom_id res chain seq x y z
N MET A 1 -18.04 2.63 11.19
CA MET A 1 -17.09 2.52 10.05
C MET A 1 -17.88 2.56 8.76
N ASN A 2 -17.56 3.51 7.89
CA ASN A 2 -18.37 4.02 6.78
C ASN A 2 -18.85 2.94 5.81
N GLY A 3 -20.13 2.99 5.45
CA GLY A 3 -20.78 2.03 4.55
C GLY A 3 -20.51 2.24 3.06
N TYR A 4 -19.80 3.33 2.71
CA TYR A 4 -19.62 3.80 1.34
C TYR A 4 -18.25 4.46 1.15
N ILE A 5 -17.74 4.41 -0.08
CA ILE A 5 -16.61 5.19 -0.59
C ILE A 5 -17.20 6.25 -1.53
N GLY A 6 -16.86 7.52 -1.33
CA GLY A 6 -17.23 8.59 -2.24
C GLY A 6 -16.18 8.77 -3.33
N PHE A 7 -16.60 8.93 -4.59
CA PHE A 7 -15.72 9.37 -5.67
C PHE A 7 -16.39 10.46 -6.51
N CYS A 8 -15.58 11.29 -7.16
CA CYS A 8 -16.03 12.41 -7.97
C CYS A 8 -15.06 12.57 -9.14
N ARG A 9 -15.59 12.79 -10.34
CA ARG A 9 -14.79 13.07 -11.53
C ARG A 9 -14.68 14.57 -11.73
N LYS A 10 -13.67 14.97 -12.51
CA LYS A 10 -13.55 16.34 -12.95
C LYS A 10 -14.80 16.74 -13.74
N GLY A 11 -15.56 17.70 -13.23
CA GLY A 11 -16.79 18.20 -13.83
C GLY A 11 -18.07 17.67 -13.19
N ASP A 12 -17.99 16.70 -12.27
CA ASP A 12 -19.14 16.30 -11.46
C ASP A 12 -19.46 17.40 -10.43
N ASP A 13 -20.76 17.59 -10.13
CA ASP A 13 -21.27 18.53 -9.14
C ASP A 13 -21.58 17.88 -7.77
N HIS A 14 -21.54 16.55 -7.71
CA HIS A 14 -21.72 15.76 -6.49
C HIS A 14 -20.83 14.51 -6.48
N TYR A 15 -20.60 13.94 -5.30
CA TYR A 15 -19.92 12.65 -5.18
C TYR A 15 -20.89 11.50 -5.48
N ARG A 16 -20.37 10.45 -6.12
CA ARG A 16 -21.04 9.16 -6.27
C ARG A 16 -20.58 8.22 -5.17
N GLU A 17 -21.46 7.31 -4.76
CA GLU A 17 -21.19 6.38 -3.67
C GLU A 17 -20.96 4.95 -4.18
N ILE A 18 -19.89 4.33 -3.68
CA ILE A 18 -19.58 2.92 -3.89
C ILE A 18 -19.83 2.21 -2.57
N SER A 19 -20.81 1.30 -2.52
CA SER A 19 -21.06 0.53 -1.29
C SER A 19 -19.86 -0.34 -0.92
N THR A 20 -19.53 -0.38 0.37
CA THR A 20 -18.49 -1.25 0.93
C THR A 20 -19.07 -2.49 1.59
N ARG A 21 -20.40 -2.64 1.61
CA ARG A 21 -21.09 -3.73 2.35
C ARG A 21 -22.27 -4.33 1.58
N VAL A 22 -23.21 -3.49 1.13
CA VAL A 22 -24.46 -3.95 0.51
C VAL A 22 -24.18 -4.25 -0.97
N GLY A 23 -24.66 -5.39 -1.47
CA GLY A 23 -24.39 -5.83 -2.84
C GLY A 23 -22.94 -6.28 -3.11
N VAL A 24 -22.07 -6.24 -2.09
CA VAL A 24 -20.66 -6.66 -2.21
C VAL A 24 -20.48 -8.09 -1.68
N GLN A 25 -19.70 -8.89 -2.41
CA GLN A 25 -19.27 -10.23 -1.98
C GLN A 25 -18.63 -10.17 -0.60
N ARG A 26 -18.89 -11.16 0.25
CA ARG A 26 -18.54 -11.13 1.69
C ARG A 26 -17.06 -10.85 1.91
N GLU A 27 -16.21 -11.44 1.08
CA GLU A 27 -14.75 -11.39 1.06
C GLU A 27 -14.22 -9.98 0.74
N LEU A 28 -14.95 -9.24 -0.11
CA LEU A 28 -14.59 -7.91 -0.60
C LEU A 28 -15.19 -6.77 0.26
N ARG A 29 -15.86 -7.10 1.36
CA ARG A 29 -16.50 -6.09 2.24
C ARG A 29 -15.50 -5.34 3.12
N GLY A 30 -15.84 -4.10 3.39
CA GLY A 30 -15.07 -3.20 4.24
C GLY A 30 -13.86 -2.62 3.53
N VAL A 31 -13.20 -1.69 4.21
CA VAL A 31 -12.05 -0.95 3.72
C VAL A 31 -11.03 -0.91 4.83
N TYR A 32 -9.85 -1.46 4.58
CA TYR A 32 -8.68 -1.38 5.42
C TYR A 32 -7.71 -0.32 4.89
N ASP A 33 -7.38 -0.38 3.60
CA ASP A 33 -6.58 0.60 2.86
C ASP A 33 -7.12 0.71 1.42
N MET A 34 -6.79 1.77 0.70
CA MET A 34 -7.15 1.91 -0.71
C MET A 34 -6.14 2.74 -1.50
N VAL A 35 -5.99 2.44 -2.79
CA VAL A 35 -5.12 3.17 -3.70
C VAL A 35 -5.86 3.42 -5.01
N LEU A 36 -5.86 4.67 -5.45
CA LEU A 36 -6.33 5.06 -6.78
C LEU A 36 -5.12 5.16 -7.72
N LYS A 37 -5.16 4.42 -8.83
CA LYS A 37 -4.17 4.50 -9.90
C LYS A 37 -4.85 4.73 -11.24
N GLY A 38 -4.77 5.97 -11.74
CA GLY A 38 -5.56 6.40 -12.90
C GLY A 38 -7.05 6.29 -12.58
N TYR A 39 -7.79 5.52 -13.38
CA TYR A 39 -9.21 5.22 -13.12
C TYR A 39 -9.42 3.93 -12.31
N ASN A 40 -8.36 3.24 -11.89
CA ASN A 40 -8.47 1.98 -11.17
C ASN A 40 -8.36 2.22 -9.66
N LEU A 41 -9.43 1.90 -8.93
CA LEU A 41 -9.46 1.94 -7.48
C LEU A 41 -9.25 0.52 -6.92
N TYR A 42 -8.19 0.34 -6.16
CA TYR A 42 -7.88 -0.89 -5.44
C TYR A 42 -8.22 -0.69 -3.98
N VAL A 43 -9.08 -1.55 -3.43
CA VAL A 43 -9.52 -1.51 -2.05
C VAL A 43 -9.03 -2.78 -1.36
N PHE A 44 -8.22 -2.62 -0.32
CA PHE A 44 -7.85 -3.72 0.56
C PHE A 44 -8.98 -3.92 1.58
N SER A 45 -9.66 -5.05 1.50
CA SER A 45 -10.84 -5.34 2.32
C SER A 45 -10.45 -5.68 3.75
N THR A 46 -11.42 -5.59 4.68
CA THR A 46 -11.17 -6.00 6.08
C THR A 46 -10.99 -7.51 6.25
N ARG A 47 -11.18 -8.28 5.18
CA ARG A 47 -10.91 -9.72 5.12
C ARG A 47 -9.66 -10.04 4.31
N GLU A 48 -8.82 -9.04 4.07
CA GLU A 48 -7.53 -9.18 3.41
C GLU A 48 -7.63 -9.61 1.93
N PHE A 49 -8.70 -9.22 1.23
CA PHE A 49 -8.83 -9.38 -0.23
C PHE A 49 -8.63 -8.04 -0.94
N ILE A 50 -8.29 -8.09 -2.23
CA ILE A 50 -8.27 -6.90 -3.09
C ILE A 50 -9.57 -6.86 -3.86
N ARG A 51 -10.33 -5.77 -3.67
CA ARG A 51 -11.41 -5.39 -4.55
C ARG A 51 -10.89 -4.38 -5.56
N HIS A 52 -11.03 -4.66 -6.85
CA HIS A 52 -10.56 -3.81 -7.94
C HIS A 52 -11.76 -3.25 -8.69
N LEU A 53 -11.88 -1.93 -8.69
CA LEU A 53 -12.94 -1.18 -9.33
C LEU A 53 -12.38 -0.35 -10.47
N ASP A 54 -12.96 -0.48 -11.65
CA ASP A 54 -12.70 0.39 -12.80
C ASP A 54 -13.70 1.56 -12.79
N LEU A 55 -13.19 2.76 -12.56
CA LEU A 55 -13.94 4.02 -12.50
C LEU A 55 -13.92 4.76 -13.84
N SER A 56 -13.57 4.13 -14.97
CA SER A 56 -13.56 4.79 -16.29
C SER A 56 -14.93 4.80 -16.98
N GLY A 57 -15.83 3.87 -16.61
CA GLY A 57 -17.12 3.67 -17.28
C GLY A 57 -18.07 4.87 -17.18
N GLN A 58 -18.90 5.10 -18.20
CA GLN A 58 -19.93 6.15 -18.19
C GLN A 58 -21.32 5.64 -17.77
N ASP A 59 -21.39 4.40 -17.30
CA ASP A 59 -22.64 3.74 -16.90
C ASP A 59 -23.32 4.44 -15.70
N GLU A 60 -24.56 4.07 -15.39
CA GLU A 60 -25.38 4.69 -14.33
C GLU A 60 -24.64 4.81 -12.99
N ASP A 61 -24.02 3.72 -12.54
CA ASP A 61 -23.25 3.69 -11.29
C ASP A 61 -21.86 4.36 -11.41
N GLY A 62 -21.35 4.55 -12.63
CA GLY A 62 -20.05 5.18 -12.92
C GLY A 62 -18.83 4.31 -12.56
N PHE A 63 -19.00 3.03 -12.25
CA PHE A 63 -17.89 2.11 -12.03
C PHE A 63 -18.25 0.66 -12.36
N LYS A 64 -17.24 -0.18 -12.55
CA LYS A 64 -17.36 -1.62 -12.74
C LYS A 64 -16.48 -2.37 -11.76
N ASP A 65 -17.04 -3.38 -11.10
CA ASP A 65 -16.25 -4.30 -10.27
C ASP A 65 -15.54 -5.33 -11.16
N VAL A 66 -14.21 -5.26 -11.19
CA VAL A 66 -13.31 -6.10 -12.01
C VAL A 66 -12.40 -6.96 -11.13
N SER A 67 -12.80 -7.18 -9.87
CA SER A 67 -12.02 -7.96 -8.90
C SER A 67 -11.77 -9.38 -9.36
N GLU A 68 -10.51 -9.83 -9.24
CA GLU A 68 -10.14 -11.22 -9.40
C GLU A 68 -10.78 -12.09 -8.32
N LYS A 69 -11.27 -13.28 -8.70
CA LYS A 69 -11.95 -14.22 -7.80
C LYS A 69 -10.95 -15.11 -7.09
N HIS A 70 -10.20 -14.55 -6.16
CA HIS A 70 -9.30 -15.34 -5.33
C HIS A 70 -10.05 -16.19 -4.30
N LYS A 71 -9.60 -17.42 -4.09
CA LYS A 71 -10.17 -18.34 -3.08
C LYS A 71 -9.80 -17.95 -1.66
N LEU A 72 -8.57 -17.47 -1.49
CA LEU A 72 -7.96 -17.22 -0.19
C LEU A 72 -7.48 -15.77 -0.08
N PRO A 73 -7.51 -15.19 1.13
CA PRO A 73 -7.04 -13.84 1.38
C PRO A 73 -5.52 -13.71 1.17
N MET A 74 -5.01 -12.48 1.23
CA MET A 74 -3.59 -12.17 1.10
C MET A 74 -2.80 -12.56 2.36
N TRP A 75 -2.68 -13.86 2.61
CA TRP A 75 -1.96 -14.36 3.77
C TRP A 75 -0.45 -14.18 3.63
N ARG A 76 0.11 -13.40 4.55
CA ARG A 76 1.56 -13.26 4.67
C ARG A 76 2.22 -14.61 5.01
N PRO A 77 3.40 -14.88 4.45
CA PRO A 77 4.28 -15.95 4.92
C PRO A 77 4.66 -15.78 6.39
N ARG A 78 5.15 -16.86 6.99
CA ARG A 78 5.82 -16.79 8.28
C ARG A 78 7.15 -16.08 8.10
N LEU A 79 7.48 -15.16 9.02
CA LEU A 79 8.80 -14.57 9.10
C LEU A 79 9.85 -15.66 9.39
N SER A 80 11.07 -15.43 8.93
CA SER A 80 12.22 -16.26 9.30
C SER A 80 12.53 -16.16 10.80
N MET A 81 13.28 -17.13 11.32
CA MET A 81 13.68 -17.12 12.74
C MET A 81 14.53 -15.90 13.08
N ASP A 82 15.47 -15.55 12.20
CA ASP A 82 16.36 -14.40 12.38
C ASP A 82 15.58 -13.07 12.45
N GLU A 83 14.54 -12.92 11.61
CA GLU A 83 13.66 -11.76 11.65
C GLU A 83 12.83 -11.72 12.93
N LEU A 84 12.30 -12.87 13.36
CA LEU A 84 11.55 -12.96 14.59
C LEU A 84 12.43 -12.60 15.80
N GLU A 85 13.69 -13.03 15.82
CA GLU A 85 14.67 -12.66 16.85
C GLU A 85 14.98 -11.16 16.83
N ARG A 86 15.21 -10.58 15.65
CA ARG A 86 15.42 -9.13 15.48
C ARG A 86 14.22 -8.33 15.98
N ILE A 87 13.01 -8.78 15.68
CA ILE A 87 11.76 -8.16 16.13
C ILE A 87 11.61 -8.28 17.65
N LYS A 88 11.87 -9.46 18.22
CA LYS A 88 11.84 -9.68 19.68
C LYS A 88 12.83 -8.78 20.41
N LYS A 89 14.06 -8.67 19.91
CA LYS A 89 15.11 -7.84 20.50
C LYS A 89 14.76 -6.36 20.52
N ASN A 90 14.16 -5.85 19.44
CA ASN A 90 13.89 -4.42 19.28
C ASN A 90 12.49 -3.99 19.76
N LYS A 91 11.64 -4.93 20.21
CA LYS A 91 10.25 -4.74 20.64
C LYS A 91 9.36 -4.08 19.57
N VAL A 92 8.32 -4.77 19.12
CA VAL A 92 7.31 -4.18 18.23
C VAL A 92 6.51 -3.13 19.01
N ILE A 93 6.53 -1.90 18.51
CA ILE A 93 5.68 -0.81 19.00
C ILE A 93 4.35 -0.84 18.26
N SER A 94 4.41 -0.93 16.94
CA SER A 94 3.25 -0.96 16.06
C SER A 94 3.57 -1.76 14.80
N PHE A 95 2.54 -2.22 14.11
CA PHE A 95 2.65 -2.73 12.75
C PHE A 95 1.51 -2.15 11.92
N ASN A 96 1.76 -2.00 10.62
CA ASN A 96 0.77 -1.54 9.67
C ASN A 96 0.81 -2.40 8.40
N GLU A 97 -0.37 -2.60 7.82
CA GLU A 97 -0.54 -3.23 6.52
C GLU A 97 -1.06 -2.18 5.56
N SER A 98 -0.50 -2.12 4.36
CA SER A 98 -0.94 -1.18 3.35
C SER A 98 -0.75 -1.78 1.98
N ILE A 99 -1.56 -1.33 1.01
CA ILE A 99 -1.40 -1.76 -0.37
C ILE A 99 -0.68 -0.70 -1.19
N VAL A 100 -0.05 -1.19 -2.23
CA VAL A 100 0.71 -0.42 -3.20
C VAL A 100 0.40 -0.97 -4.57
N VAL A 101 0.28 -0.10 -5.57
CA VAL A 101 0.15 -0.51 -6.96
C VAL A 101 1.36 -0.03 -7.73
N THR A 102 2.11 -0.98 -8.28
CA THR A 102 3.29 -0.70 -9.10
C THR A 102 2.91 -0.03 -10.42
N ARG A 103 3.87 0.53 -11.17
CA ARG A 103 3.62 1.11 -12.50
C ARG A 103 3.04 0.10 -13.49
N SER A 104 3.46 -1.17 -13.41
CA SER A 104 2.90 -2.25 -14.23
C SER A 104 1.48 -2.66 -13.84
N GLY A 105 0.97 -2.20 -12.69
CA GLY A 105 -0.38 -2.52 -12.21
C GLY A 105 -0.41 -3.71 -11.24
N LEU A 106 0.74 -4.30 -10.93
CA LEU A 106 0.85 -5.32 -9.89
C LEU A 106 0.56 -4.70 -8.52
N VAL A 107 -0.34 -5.33 -7.76
CA VAL A 107 -0.64 -4.96 -6.37
C VAL A 107 0.35 -5.65 -5.44
N LEU A 108 0.97 -4.87 -4.55
CA LEU A 108 1.85 -5.32 -3.49
C LEU A 108 1.21 -5.03 -2.14
N LEU A 109 1.31 -6.00 -1.22
CA LEU A 109 1.01 -5.82 0.19
C LEU A 109 2.29 -5.46 0.93
N VAL A 110 2.27 -4.32 1.64
CA VAL A 110 3.42 -3.80 2.38
C VAL A 110 3.15 -3.92 3.87
N TYR A 111 3.93 -4.77 4.51
CA TYR A 111 4.02 -4.84 5.96
C TYR A 111 5.08 -3.88 6.46
N THR A 112 4.67 -3.00 7.37
CA THR A 112 5.56 -2.09 8.07
C THR A 112 5.59 -2.46 9.54
N TYR A 113 6.77 -2.71 10.09
CA TYR A 113 6.97 -2.90 11.52
C TYR A 113 7.69 -1.69 12.09
N GLU A 114 7.10 -1.03 13.08
CA GLU A 114 7.79 -0.03 13.90
C GLU A 114 8.37 -0.73 15.13
N LEU A 115 9.69 -0.74 15.20
CA LEU A 115 10.46 -1.35 16.28
C LEU A 115 11.07 -0.24 17.13
N GLY A 116 11.16 -0.43 18.45
CA GLY A 116 11.93 0.50 19.26
C GLY A 116 12.04 0.21 20.75
N THR A 117 13.27 0.36 21.22
CA THR A 117 13.66 0.52 22.64
C THR A 117 14.50 1.79 22.89
N SER A 118 15.13 2.41 21.87
CA SER A 118 15.87 3.68 21.99
C SER A 118 15.74 4.57 20.75
N GLU A 119 15.99 4.04 19.55
CA GLU A 119 15.64 4.69 18.29
C GLU A 119 14.51 3.94 17.59
N ARG A 120 13.57 4.69 16.99
CA ARG A 120 12.52 4.11 16.16
C ARG A 120 13.12 3.61 14.85
N HIS A 121 13.06 2.31 14.65
CA HIS A 121 13.47 1.64 13.42
C HIS A 121 12.23 1.12 12.70
N ARG A 122 12.19 1.23 11.37
CA ARG A 122 11.15 0.61 10.55
C ARG A 122 11.73 -0.52 9.72
N MET A 123 11.01 -1.64 9.71
CA MET A 123 11.27 -2.75 8.81
C MET A 123 10.10 -2.88 7.84
N PHE A 124 10.42 -3.19 6.58
CA PHE A 124 9.44 -3.32 5.50
C PHE A 124 9.56 -4.68 4.85
N HIS A 125 8.42 -5.32 4.63
CA HIS A 125 8.28 -6.51 3.79
C HIS A 125 7.22 -6.25 2.74
N LEU A 126 7.56 -6.58 1.49
CA LEU A 126 6.66 -6.43 0.35
C LEU A 126 6.29 -7.82 -0.11
N TYR A 127 5.01 -8.02 -0.39
CA TYR A 127 4.50 -9.31 -0.84
C TYR A 127 3.59 -9.13 -2.05
N LYS A 128 3.51 -10.14 -2.91
CA LYS A 128 2.60 -10.21 -4.05
C LYS A 128 1.91 -11.57 -4.10
N ARG A 129 0.78 -11.65 -4.78
CA ARG A 129 0.20 -12.95 -5.14
C ARG A 129 1.07 -13.67 -6.16
N ASP A 130 1.07 -15.00 -6.08
CA ASP A 130 1.59 -15.81 -7.18
C ASP A 130 0.48 -15.91 -8.24
N PRO A 131 0.76 -15.69 -9.53
CA PRO A 131 -0.22 -15.94 -10.60
C PRO A 131 -0.86 -17.33 -10.54
N LYS A 132 -0.18 -18.33 -9.97
CA LYS A 132 -0.70 -19.69 -9.75
C LYS A 132 -1.86 -19.76 -8.75
N ASP A 133 -2.06 -18.73 -7.93
CA ASP A 133 -3.15 -18.66 -6.94
C ASP A 133 -4.54 -18.60 -7.58
N LEU A 134 -4.61 -18.32 -8.88
CA LEU A 134 -5.85 -18.36 -9.67
C LEU A 134 -6.22 -19.77 -10.12
N ASP A 135 -5.27 -20.72 -10.09
CA ASP A 135 -5.53 -22.11 -10.42
C ASP A 135 -6.42 -22.75 -9.31
N PRO A 136 -7.55 -23.36 -9.67
CA PRO A 136 -8.40 -24.05 -8.72
C PRO A 136 -7.71 -25.12 -7.88
N ASP A 137 -6.66 -25.74 -8.41
CA ASP A 137 -5.96 -26.85 -7.75
C ASP A 137 -4.82 -26.38 -6.83
N THR A 138 -4.54 -25.07 -6.79
CA THR A 138 -3.57 -24.48 -5.87
C THR A 138 -4.16 -24.35 -4.46
N TYR A 139 -3.61 -25.12 -3.52
CA TYR A 139 -3.98 -25.07 -2.10
C TYR A 139 -3.12 -24.11 -1.27
N ASP A 140 -1.86 -23.90 -1.68
CA ASP A 140 -0.97 -22.94 -1.04
C ASP A 140 -1.01 -21.62 -1.79
N THR A 141 -1.64 -20.62 -1.17
CA THR A 141 -1.80 -19.26 -1.72
C THR A 141 -1.07 -18.23 -0.86
N ARG A 142 -0.04 -18.69 -0.13
CA ARG A 142 0.84 -17.79 0.63
C ARG A 142 1.49 -16.82 -0.34
N LEU A 143 1.50 -15.54 0.04
CA LEU A 143 2.08 -14.52 -0.80
C LEU A 143 3.59 -14.75 -0.99
N VAL A 144 4.11 -14.29 -2.12
CA VAL A 144 5.54 -14.35 -2.44
C VAL A 144 6.20 -13.03 -2.01
N GLU A 145 7.29 -13.11 -1.24
CA GLU A 145 8.04 -11.93 -0.85
C GLU A 145 8.77 -11.29 -2.04
N VAL A 146 8.76 -9.97 -2.09
CA VAL A 146 9.41 -9.14 -3.10
C VAL A 146 10.57 -8.41 -2.44
N HIS A 147 11.79 -8.80 -2.81
CA HIS A 147 13.01 -8.21 -2.26
C HIS A 147 13.55 -7.03 -3.09
N SER A 148 13.02 -6.79 -4.29
CA SER A 148 13.45 -5.71 -5.17
C SER A 148 12.30 -5.07 -5.95
N LEU A 149 12.31 -3.75 -6.04
CA LEU A 149 11.48 -2.94 -6.95
C LEU A 149 12.19 -2.62 -8.27
N SER A 150 13.37 -3.21 -8.50
CA SER A 150 14.21 -2.96 -9.68
C SER A 150 14.59 -1.49 -9.81
N ASP A 151 14.28 -0.86 -10.94
CA ASP A 151 14.52 0.54 -11.26
C ASP A 151 13.41 1.48 -10.76
N GLU A 152 12.48 1.00 -9.93
CA GLU A 152 11.42 1.82 -9.33
C GLU A 152 11.70 2.17 -7.87
N ALA A 153 11.11 3.28 -7.43
CA ALA A 153 10.99 3.64 -6.04
C ALA A 153 9.53 3.56 -5.60
N LEU A 154 9.29 3.04 -4.40
CA LEU A 154 7.99 3.04 -3.77
C LEU A 154 7.79 4.33 -3.01
N PHE A 155 6.80 5.12 -3.41
CA PHE A 155 6.24 6.11 -2.51
C PHE A 155 5.20 5.36 -1.66
N LEU A 156 5.64 4.99 -0.45
CA LEU A 156 4.71 4.74 0.64
C LEU A 156 3.92 6.05 0.85
N ASP A 157 3.05 6.25 1.81
CA ASP A 157 2.06 7.37 1.80
C ASP A 157 1.10 7.49 0.57
N LEU A 158 1.56 7.47 -0.69
CA LEU A 158 0.76 7.51 -1.91
C LEU A 158 0.26 6.16 -2.40
N GLY A 159 0.99 5.08 -2.10
CA GLY A 159 0.58 3.74 -2.52
C GLY A 159 0.97 3.41 -3.95
N ILE A 160 1.95 4.13 -4.51
CA ILE A 160 2.36 3.96 -5.91
C ILE A 160 3.88 3.78 -6.03
N THR A 161 4.32 3.16 -7.12
CA THR A 161 5.72 3.21 -7.52
C THR A 161 5.95 4.21 -8.64
N VAL A 162 7.16 4.76 -8.68
CA VAL A 162 7.62 5.75 -9.66
C VAL A 162 8.98 5.30 -10.20
N PRO A 163 9.33 5.64 -11.45
CA PRO A 163 10.66 5.31 -11.96
C PRO A 163 11.73 6.02 -11.12
N ALA A 164 12.86 5.34 -10.91
CA ALA A 164 14.03 5.99 -10.35
C ALA A 164 14.51 7.09 -11.29
N ASP A 165 14.93 8.19 -10.71
CA ASP A 165 15.35 9.37 -11.44
C ASP A 165 16.46 10.07 -10.64
N HIS A 166 17.70 9.89 -11.09
CA HIS A 166 18.86 10.49 -10.46
C HIS A 166 18.86 12.02 -10.56
N THR A 167 18.18 12.60 -11.54
CA THR A 167 18.06 14.07 -11.69
C THR A 167 17.12 14.65 -10.63
N LEU A 168 16.12 13.88 -10.21
CA LEU A 168 15.19 14.22 -9.13
C LEU A 168 15.60 13.67 -7.76
N GLY A 169 16.72 12.92 -7.68
CA GLY A 169 17.18 12.29 -6.45
C GLY A 169 16.33 11.09 -5.98
N ILE A 170 15.58 10.47 -6.90
CA ILE A 170 14.79 9.27 -6.63
C ILE A 170 15.69 8.04 -6.78
N GLU A 171 16.04 7.43 -5.65
CA GLU A 171 16.89 6.24 -5.58
C GLU A 171 16.10 4.99 -6.00
N PRO A 172 16.65 4.12 -6.87
CA PRO A 172 16.01 2.85 -7.21
C PRO A 172 15.94 1.92 -6.00
N ASN A 173 15.03 0.95 -6.06
CA ASN A 173 14.87 -0.07 -5.05
C ASN A 173 14.72 0.48 -3.61
N SER A 174 14.00 1.59 -3.49
CA SER A 174 13.88 2.34 -2.24
C SER A 174 12.42 2.66 -1.91
N ILE A 175 12.12 2.79 -0.62
CA ILE A 175 10.80 3.13 -0.08
C ILE A 175 10.89 4.50 0.57
N TYR A 176 10.15 5.45 0.01
CA TYR A 176 9.97 6.80 0.54
C TYR A 176 8.73 6.81 1.42
N PHE A 177 8.87 7.31 2.65
CA PHE A 177 7.77 7.38 3.61
C PHE A 177 7.99 8.54 4.58
N THR A 178 6.88 9.10 5.06
CA THR A 178 6.89 10.00 6.22
C THR A 178 6.83 9.19 7.51
N ARG A 179 7.31 9.79 8.60
CA ARG A 179 7.25 9.19 9.93
C ARG A 179 5.80 9.03 10.46
N GLY A 180 4.80 9.55 9.75
CA GLY A 180 3.38 9.31 10.02
C GLY A 180 2.93 7.91 9.60
N ASP A 181 1.81 7.49 10.18
CA ASP A 181 0.97 6.38 9.76
C ASP A 181 -0.08 6.90 8.78
N ARG A 182 -0.25 6.22 7.63
CA ARG A 182 -1.16 6.64 6.53
C ARG A 182 -2.62 6.86 6.94
N ILE A 183 -3.10 6.13 7.96
CA ILE A 183 -4.53 5.98 8.25
C ILE A 183 -4.87 6.39 9.69
N CYS A 184 -3.94 6.25 10.61
CA CYS A 184 -4.18 6.63 12.00
C CYS A 184 -3.71 8.07 12.17
N HIS A 185 -4.66 8.99 12.34
CA HIS A 185 -4.44 10.41 12.64
C HIS A 185 -3.76 10.62 14.01
N LYS A 186 -2.56 10.07 14.23
CA LYS A 186 -1.70 10.55 15.30
C LYS A 186 -0.93 11.72 14.73
N GLU A 187 -1.22 12.91 15.25
CA GLU A 187 -0.44 14.12 15.00
C GLU A 187 1.05 13.82 15.21
N SER A 188 1.74 13.54 14.11
CA SER A 188 3.18 13.36 14.13
C SER A 188 3.77 14.73 13.80
N SER A 189 4.39 15.38 14.78
CA SER A 189 5.00 16.72 14.65
C SER A 189 6.25 16.73 13.72
N CYS A 190 6.66 15.55 13.24
CA CYS A 190 7.91 15.29 12.55
C CYS A 190 7.62 14.70 11.16
N LEU A 191 7.51 15.59 10.17
CA LEU A 191 7.38 15.27 8.74
C LEU A 191 8.76 15.05 8.10
N ASP A 192 9.64 14.33 8.78
CA ASP A 192 10.91 13.96 8.17
C ASP A 192 10.65 12.89 7.12
N ILE A 193 11.14 13.13 5.91
CA ILE A 193 11.08 12.16 4.83
C ILE A 193 12.19 11.14 5.08
N CYS A 194 11.80 9.88 5.14
CA CYS A 194 12.72 8.77 5.30
C CYS A 194 12.77 7.96 4.00
N VAL A 195 13.97 7.52 3.65
CA VAL A 195 14.22 6.65 2.51
C VAL A 195 14.81 5.35 3.02
N PHE A 196 14.09 4.25 2.84
CA PHE A 196 14.55 2.91 3.17
C PHE A 196 15.02 2.20 1.91
N ASN A 197 16.27 1.78 1.88
CA ASN A 197 16.80 0.99 0.76
C ASN A 197 16.50 -0.51 0.98
N LEU A 198 15.84 -1.16 0.01
CA LEU A 198 15.42 -2.55 0.14
C LEU A 198 16.59 -3.54 0.13
N THR A 199 17.71 -3.20 -0.53
CA THR A 199 18.92 -4.03 -0.60
C THR A 199 19.72 -3.96 0.69
N THR A 200 20.09 -2.75 1.11
CA THR A 200 20.97 -2.55 2.28
C THR A 200 20.21 -2.59 3.61
N LYS A 201 18.87 -2.50 3.57
CA LYS A 201 17.99 -2.42 4.75
C LYS A 201 18.33 -1.24 5.67
N THR A 202 18.84 -0.15 5.10
CA THR A 202 19.22 1.08 5.82
C THR A 202 18.21 2.20 5.59
N ILE A 203 18.04 3.06 6.60
CA ILE A 203 17.20 4.26 6.51
C ILE A 203 18.09 5.50 6.41
N LYS A 204 17.86 6.32 5.38
CA LYS A 204 18.36 7.69 5.28
C LYS A 204 17.24 8.66 5.70
N ARG A 205 17.59 9.72 6.42
CA ARG A 205 16.63 10.73 6.88
C ARG A 205 16.95 12.07 6.22
N PHE A 206 15.94 12.71 5.66
CA PHE A 206 16.02 14.04 5.09
C PHE A 206 15.25 15.02 5.98
N PRO A 207 15.94 16.00 6.61
CA PRO A 207 15.28 17.01 7.43
C PRO A 207 14.36 17.88 6.56
N LYS A 208 13.22 18.31 7.12
CA LYS A 208 12.13 19.04 6.45
C LYS A 208 12.56 20.00 5.32
N LEU A 209 11.91 19.86 4.17
CA LEU A 209 11.56 20.99 3.30
C LEU A 209 10.34 21.69 3.93
N ASN A 210 10.46 22.97 4.25
CA ASN A 210 9.47 23.76 5.01
C ASN A 210 8.13 24.01 4.28
N VAL A 211 7.84 23.26 3.21
CA VAL A 211 6.76 23.51 2.24
C VAL A 211 5.70 22.40 2.23
N MET A 212 5.99 21.22 2.78
CA MET A 212 5.15 20.03 2.56
C MET A 212 4.62 19.47 3.88
N LYS A 213 3.48 20.01 4.34
CA LYS A 213 2.75 19.46 5.50
C LYS A 213 1.77 18.36 5.15
N ASP A 214 1.17 18.42 3.96
CA ASP A 214 0.12 17.47 3.53
C ASP A 214 0.19 17.19 2.01
N ALA A 215 1.30 17.54 1.37
CA ALA A 215 1.46 17.38 -0.06
C ALA A 215 1.79 15.91 -0.36
N GLN A 216 0.76 15.14 -0.67
CA GLN A 216 0.87 13.99 -1.56
C GLN A 216 1.80 14.40 -2.70
N TRP A 217 2.92 13.71 -2.86
CA TRP A 217 4.00 14.07 -3.78
C TRP A 217 3.46 14.26 -5.19
N PHE A 218 3.24 15.50 -5.61
CA PHE A 218 2.97 15.82 -7.00
C PHE A 218 4.31 15.74 -7.73
N LEU A 219 4.61 14.57 -8.30
CA LEU A 219 5.52 14.53 -9.43
C LEU A 219 4.75 15.08 -10.64
N PRO A 220 5.28 16.07 -11.37
CA PRO A 220 4.63 16.55 -12.58
C PRO A 220 4.45 15.39 -13.56
N SER A 221 3.28 15.36 -14.20
CA SER A 221 2.95 14.44 -15.29
C SER A 221 3.58 14.90 -16.60
#